data_AF-A0A3B9HI69-F1
#
_entry.id   AF-A0A3B9HI69-F1
#
_cell.length_a   1.000
_cell.length_b   1.000
_cell.length_c   1.000
_cell.angle_alpha   90.00
_cell.angle_beta   90.00
_cell.angle_gamma   90.00
#
_symmetry.space_group_name_H-M   'P 1'
#
loop_
_entity.id
_entity.type
_entity.pdbx_description
1 polymer ?
#
loop_
_entity_poly.entity_id
_entity_poly.type
_entity_poly.pdbx_seq_one_letter_code
_entity_poly.pdbx_strand_id
1 'polypeptide(L)'
;GDQSREGDKWNLMASFYPRTRKLEFNAMEWYQREITNLSHDRNIFETADHLYRKIANSVKTELDAVIQDPPLLSTGQGQAFNIYQWASLFPGSGLKEIRSDIVDIITSKKAKGLIG
;
A
#
# COMPACT_ATOMS: atom_id res chain seq x y z
N GLY A 1 6.80 -16.51 3.49
CA GLY A 1 6.35 -17.18 2.26
C GLY A 1 5.91 -16.10 1.32
N ASP A 2 6.60 -15.97 0.19
CA ASP A 2 6.39 -14.95 -0.86
C ASP A 2 7.29 -15.35 -2.04
N GLN A 3 6.94 -16.43 -2.74
CA GLN A 3 7.74 -16.95 -3.86
C GLN A 3 6.88 -17.23 -5.10
N SER A 4 5.62 -16.80 -5.13
CA SER A 4 4.82 -16.91 -6.34
C SER A 4 5.28 -15.85 -7.35
N ARG A 5 5.43 -16.25 -8.62
CA ARG A 5 5.82 -15.37 -9.74
C ARG A 5 4.92 -14.14 -9.87
N GLU A 6 3.68 -14.24 -9.39
CA GLU A 6 2.68 -13.18 -9.46
C GLU A 6 2.84 -12.14 -8.35
N GLY A 7 3.51 -12.47 -7.24
CA GLY A 7 3.74 -11.55 -6.12
C GLY A 7 2.44 -11.09 -5.49
N ASP A 8 2.18 -11.52 -4.27
CA ASP A 8 0.98 -11.12 -3.56
C ASP A 8 0.84 -9.60 -3.52
N LYS A 9 -0.31 -9.08 -3.98
CA LYS A 9 -0.60 -7.62 -4.08
C LYS A 9 -0.39 -6.88 -2.76
N TRP A 10 -0.37 -7.62 -1.65
CA TRP A 10 -0.35 -7.15 -0.27
C TRP A 10 1.04 -7.29 0.37
N ASN A 11 2.10 -7.52 -0.41
CA ASN A 11 3.45 -7.62 0.11
C ASN A 11 3.87 -6.29 0.77
N LEU A 12 3.65 -6.18 2.09
CA LEU A 12 3.79 -4.98 2.93
C LEU A 12 5.14 -4.27 2.79
N MET A 13 6.18 -4.96 2.32
CA MET A 13 7.53 -4.43 2.12
C MET A 13 7.76 -3.82 0.72
N ALA A 14 6.83 -4.00 -0.22
CA ALA A 14 6.95 -3.56 -1.62
C ALA A 14 5.63 -3.11 -2.29
N SER A 15 4.49 -3.27 -1.62
CA SER A 15 3.18 -2.87 -2.11
C SER A 15 3.05 -1.36 -1.97
N PHE A 16 3.26 -0.65 -3.06
CA PHE A 16 2.89 0.75 -3.28
C PHE A 16 3.78 1.85 -2.70
N TYR A 17 4.79 1.57 -1.86
CA TYR A 17 5.74 2.61 -1.41
C TYR A 17 6.33 3.41 -2.60
N PRO A 18 6.24 4.76 -2.59
CA PRO A 18 5.97 5.65 -1.44
C PRO A 18 4.52 6.11 -1.26
N ARG A 19 3.53 5.44 -1.85
CA ARG A 19 2.11 5.79 -1.70
C ARG A 19 1.60 5.31 -0.33
N THR A 20 1.31 6.28 0.54
CA THR A 20 0.77 6.05 1.89
C THR A 20 -0.41 6.98 2.09
N ARG A 21 -1.52 6.45 2.62
CA ARG A 21 -2.65 7.25 3.12
C ARG A 21 -2.82 7.04 4.61
N LYS A 22 -3.37 8.04 5.29
CA LYS A 22 -3.58 8.05 6.74
C LYS A 22 -5.07 7.96 7.04
N LEU A 23 -5.46 6.96 7.83
CA LEU A 23 -6.81 6.82 8.35
C LEU A 23 -6.80 7.21 9.83
N GLU A 24 -7.58 8.23 10.19
CA GLU A 24 -7.80 8.65 11.58
C GLU A 24 -9.29 8.67 11.88
N PHE A 25 -9.68 8.11 13.02
CA PHE A 25 -11.06 8.10 13.48
C PHE A 25 -11.13 8.12 15.01
N ASN A 26 -12.22 8.68 15.54
CA ASN A 26 -12.49 8.64 16.97
C ASN A 26 -13.23 7.35 17.33
N ALA A 27 -12.48 6.39 17.89
CA ALA A 27 -13.03 5.09 18.28
C ALA A 27 -14.17 5.19 19.30
N MET A 28 -14.08 6.14 20.25
CA MET A 28 -15.07 6.30 21.31
C MET A 28 -16.38 6.89 20.78
N GLU A 29 -16.29 7.91 19.91
CA GLU A 29 -17.47 8.48 19.25
C GLU A 29 -18.17 7.42 18.40
N TRP A 30 -17.42 6.63 17.64
CA TRP A 30 -17.99 5.58 16.80
C TRP A 30 -18.67 4.52 17.66
N TYR A 31 -18.03 4.07 18.73
CA TYR A 31 -18.60 3.12 19.67
C TYR A 31 -19.91 3.63 20.31
N GLN A 32 -19.93 4.87 20.79
CA GLN A 32 -21.12 5.49 21.37
C GLN A 32 -22.26 5.60 20.36
N ARG A 33 -21.94 5.94 19.11
CA ARG A 33 -22.94 6.00 18.03
C ARG A 33 -23.51 4.62 17.70
N GLU A 34 -22.68 3.59 17.66
CA GLU A 34 -23.16 2.22 17.45
C GLU A 34 -24.04 1.74 18.62
N ILE A 35 -23.70 2.08 19.88
CA ILE A 35 -24.57 1.79 21.04
C ILE A 35 -25.90 2.52 20.93
N THR A 36 -25.88 3.82 20.58
CA THR A 36 -27.09 4.65 20.55
C THR A 36 -28.04 4.25 19.42
N ASN A 37 -27.49 3.76 18.30
CA ASN A 37 -28.26 3.28 17.16
C ASN A 37 -28.92 1.91 17.40
N LEU A 38 -28.47 1.17 18.41
CA LEU A 38 -29.04 -0.14 18.75
C LEU A 38 -30.14 0.04 19.80
N SER A 39 -31.35 -0.42 19.47
CA SER A 39 -32.44 -0.55 20.44
C SER A 39 -31.99 -1.41 21.63
N HIS A 40 -32.50 -1.11 22.83
CA HIS A 40 -32.16 -1.67 24.16
C HIS A 40 -32.05 -3.21 24.33
N ASP A 41 -32.22 -4.00 23.27
CA ASP A 41 -32.42 -5.45 23.31
C ASP A 41 -31.35 -6.27 22.57
N ARG A 42 -30.20 -5.67 22.21
CA ARG A 42 -29.13 -6.38 21.49
C ARG A 42 -27.82 -6.50 22.27
N ASN A 43 -27.17 -7.64 22.04
CA ASN A 43 -25.98 -8.12 22.72
C ASN A 43 -24.75 -7.26 22.38
N ILE A 44 -23.91 -6.96 23.38
CA ILE A 44 -22.68 -6.16 23.25
C ILE A 44 -21.72 -6.69 22.17
N PHE A 45 -21.76 -8.00 21.87
CA PHE A 45 -20.99 -8.60 20.79
C PHE A 45 -21.42 -8.15 19.40
N GLU A 46 -22.71 -7.84 19.18
CA GLU A 46 -23.20 -7.31 17.90
C GLU A 46 -22.69 -5.88 17.67
N THR A 47 -22.68 -5.06 18.73
CA THR A 47 -22.12 -3.69 18.69
C THR A 47 -20.64 -3.72 18.33
N ALA A 48 -19.88 -4.63 18.95
CA ALA A 48 -18.46 -4.80 18.68
C ALA A 48 -18.22 -5.25 17.23
N ASP A 49 -18.97 -6.24 16.74
CA ASP A 49 -18.87 -6.72 15.35
C ASP A 49 -19.19 -5.60 14.34
N HIS A 50 -20.22 -4.79 14.58
CA HIS A 50 -20.55 -3.67 13.69
C HIS A 50 -19.43 -2.61 13.68
N LEU A 51 -18.86 -2.28 14.84
CA LEU A 51 -17.72 -1.37 14.94
C LEU A 51 -16.49 -1.91 14.20
N TYR A 52 -16.15 -3.19 14.37
CA TYR A 52 -15.02 -3.80 13.69
C TYR A 52 -15.22 -3.87 12.17
N ARG A 53 -16.42 -4.19 11.69
CA ARG A 53 -16.76 -4.15 10.26
C ARG A 53 -16.60 -2.74 9.69
N LYS A 54 -17.03 -1.72 10.43
CA LYS A 54 -16.85 -0.32 10.02
C LYS A 54 -15.38 0.04 9.87
N ILE A 55 -14.55 -0.30 10.86
CA ILE A 55 -13.09 -0.07 10.79
C ILE A 55 -12.48 -0.83 9.62
N ALA A 56 -12.81 -2.11 9.45
CA ALA A 56 -12.30 -2.94 8.35
C ALA A 56 -12.65 -2.35 6.98
N ASN A 57 -13.90 -1.88 6.81
CA ASN A 57 -14.34 -1.23 5.58
C ASN A 57 -13.59 0.08 5.33
N SER A 58 -13.34 0.89 6.36
CA SER A 58 -12.52 2.11 6.23
C SER A 58 -11.08 1.79 5.81
N VAL A 59 -10.44 0.80 6.43
CA VAL A 59 -9.08 0.36 6.05
C VAL A 59 -9.06 -0.14 4.60
N LYS A 60 -10.04 -0.95 4.21
CA LYS A 60 -10.17 -1.44 2.84
C LYS A 60 -10.31 -0.29 1.85
N THR A 61 -11.15 0.70 2.17
CA THR A 61 -11.39 1.88 1.31
C THR A 61 -10.10 2.67 1.08
N GLU A 62 -9.34 2.95 2.15
CA GLU A 62 -8.08 3.67 2.02
C GLU A 62 -7.03 2.86 1.26
N LEU A 63 -6.99 1.53 1.46
CA LEU A 63 -6.10 0.66 0.71
C LEU A 63 -6.45 0.64 -0.78
N ASP A 64 -7.74 0.51 -1.12
CA ASP A 64 -8.22 0.56 -2.50
C ASP A 64 -7.87 1.91 -3.14
N ALA A 65 -7.95 3.02 -2.39
CA ALA A 65 -7.57 4.34 -2.87
C ALA A 65 -6.06 4.48 -3.12
N VAL A 66 -5.21 3.96 -2.23
CA VAL A 66 -3.73 3.92 -2.42
C VAL A 66 -3.35 3.16 -3.69
N ILE A 67 -4.07 2.09 -4.02
CA ILE A 67 -3.85 1.31 -5.24
C ILE A 67 -4.15 2.14 -6.49
N GLN A 68 -5.18 2.98 -6.46
CA GLN A 68 -5.58 3.85 -7.58
C GLN A 68 -4.69 5.10 -7.72
N ASP A 69 -4.02 5.53 -6.65
CA ASP A 69 -3.14 6.68 -6.70
C ASP A 69 -1.98 6.40 -7.70
N PRO A 70 -1.72 7.33 -8.65
CA PRO A 70 -0.69 7.12 -9.65
C PRO A 70 0.69 6.96 -9.00
N PRO A 71 1.57 6.10 -9.55
CA PRO A 71 2.93 5.98 -9.06
C PRO A 71 3.67 7.32 -9.10
N LEU A 72 4.38 7.64 -8.00
CA LEU A 72 5.18 8.88 -7.89
C LEU A 72 6.34 8.93 -8.91
N LEU A 73 6.86 7.77 -9.27
CA LEU A 73 7.94 7.65 -10.25
C LEU A 73 7.37 7.46 -11.64
N SER A 74 7.55 8.47 -12.49
CA SER A 74 7.25 8.38 -13.92
C SER A 74 8.39 7.69 -14.68
N THR A 75 8.04 6.85 -15.65
CA THR A 75 8.94 6.30 -16.67
C THR A 75 9.09 7.23 -17.87
N GLY A 76 8.32 8.33 -17.92
CA GLY A 76 8.50 9.40 -18.88
C GLY A 76 9.90 9.99 -18.81
N GLN A 77 10.49 10.28 -19.98
CA GLN A 77 11.78 10.96 -20.12
C GLN A 77 12.98 10.27 -19.44
N GLY A 78 12.90 8.97 -19.12
CA GLY A 78 14.01 8.21 -18.55
C GLY A 78 14.26 8.48 -17.05
N GLN A 79 13.34 9.16 -16.35
CA GLN A 79 13.51 9.51 -14.93
C GLN A 79 13.67 8.27 -14.04
N ALA A 80 12.84 7.24 -14.25
CA ALA A 80 12.98 5.97 -13.55
C ALA A 80 14.38 5.34 -13.78
N PHE A 81 14.86 5.30 -15.03
CA PHE A 81 16.17 4.74 -15.36
C PHE A 81 17.29 5.45 -14.61
N ASN A 82 17.29 6.79 -14.63
CA ASN A 82 18.29 7.58 -13.94
C ASN A 82 18.26 7.30 -12.42
N ILE A 83 17.09 7.25 -11.79
CA ILE A 83 16.98 7.00 -10.35
C ILE A 83 17.48 5.60 -9.98
N TYR A 84 17.13 4.57 -10.75
CA TYR A 84 17.64 3.21 -10.51
C TYR A 84 19.16 3.11 -10.76
N GLN A 85 19.68 3.85 -11.74
CA GLN A 85 21.11 3.97 -11.99
C GLN A 85 21.83 4.63 -10.81
N TRP A 86 21.34 5.77 -10.32
CA TRP A 86 21.87 6.45 -9.13
C TRP A 86 21.83 5.55 -7.89
N ALA A 87 20.72 4.83 -7.67
CA ALA A 87 20.60 3.88 -6.57
C ALA A 87 21.64 2.75 -6.63
N SER A 88 21.98 2.28 -7.84
CA SER A 88 23.02 1.25 -8.01
C SER A 88 24.42 1.75 -7.65
N LEU A 89 24.67 3.05 -7.84
CA LEU A 89 25.92 3.72 -7.54
C LEU A 89 26.02 4.22 -6.09
N PHE A 90 24.97 4.04 -5.29
CA PHE A 90 24.93 4.55 -3.93
C PHE A 90 25.97 3.86 -3.04
N PRO A 91 26.80 4.61 -2.29
CA PRO A 91 27.82 4.03 -1.43
C PRO A 91 27.18 3.11 -0.38
N GLY A 92 27.70 1.89 -0.25
CA GLY A 92 27.15 0.87 0.63
C GLY A 92 26.15 -0.09 -0.03
N SER A 93 25.87 0.06 -1.33
CA SER A 93 25.05 -0.91 -2.09
C SER A 93 25.70 -2.29 -2.26
N GLY A 94 27.03 -2.38 -2.06
CA GLY A 94 27.81 -3.60 -2.31
C GLY A 94 27.98 -3.95 -3.79
N LEU A 95 27.44 -3.12 -4.70
CA LEU A 95 27.56 -3.29 -6.14
C LEU A 95 28.84 -2.63 -6.63
N LYS A 96 29.67 -3.39 -7.36
CA LYS A 96 30.92 -2.90 -7.95
C LYS A 96 30.69 -2.13 -9.26
N GLU A 97 29.60 -2.43 -9.94
CA GLU A 97 29.25 -1.88 -11.25
C GLU A 97 27.74 -1.65 -11.36
N ILE A 98 27.35 -0.80 -12.32
CA ILE A 98 25.95 -0.57 -12.65
C ILE A 98 25.35 -1.88 -13.14
N ARG A 99 24.22 -2.26 -12.54
CA ARG A 99 23.48 -3.46 -12.93
C ARG A 99 22.99 -3.36 -14.37
N SER A 100 23.38 -4.33 -15.21
CA SER A 100 22.97 -4.38 -16.62
C SER A 100 21.48 -4.72 -16.82
N ASP A 101 20.83 -5.30 -15.80
CA ASP A 101 19.41 -5.69 -15.77
C ASP A 101 18.46 -4.57 -15.30
N ILE A 102 18.94 -3.32 -15.15
CA ILE A 102 18.09 -2.18 -14.71
C ILE A 102 16.87 -1.99 -15.60
N VAL A 103 17.00 -2.18 -16.91
CA VAL A 103 15.90 -2.05 -17.87
C VAL A 103 14.83 -3.13 -17.64
N ASP A 104 15.25 -4.36 -17.38
CA ASP A 104 14.33 -5.48 -17.09
C ASP A 104 13.60 -5.28 -15.76
N ILE A 105 14.31 -4.72 -14.77
CA ILE A 105 13.72 -4.35 -13.48
C ILE A 105 12.65 -3.27 -13.66
N ILE A 106 12.95 -2.20 -14.41
CA ILE A 106 11.99 -1.12 -14.69
C ILE A 106 10.77 -1.67 -15.43
N THR A 107 10.98 -2.53 -16.42
CA THR A 107 9.89 -3.15 -17.18
C THR A 107 9.01 -4.02 -16.28
N SER A 108 9.60 -4.83 -15.41
CA SER A 108 8.90 -5.64 -14.41
C SER A 108 8.12 -4.79 -13.40
N LYS A 109 8.70 -3.67 -12.95
CA LYS A 109 8.05 -2.73 -12.01
C LYS A 109 6.90 -1.98 -12.66
N LYS A 110 7.02 -1.63 -13.95
CA LYS A 110 5.95 -1.01 -14.73
C LYS A 110 4.77 -1.97 -14.92
N ALA A 111 5.04 -3.23 -15.28
CA ALA A 111 4.01 -4.27 -15.40
C ALA A 111 3.24 -4.50 -14.08
N LYS A 112 3.89 -4.26 -12.93
CA LYS A 112 3.29 -4.34 -11.59
C LYS A 112 2.59 -3.05 -11.14
N GLY A 113 2.56 -2.00 -11.95
CA GLY A 113 1.95 -0.71 -11.57
C GLY A 113 2.69 0.03 -10.45
N LEU A 114 3.99 -0.23 -10.29
CA LEU A 114 4.82 0.39 -9.24
C LEU A 114 5.51 1.68 -9.73
N ILE A 115 5.62 1.86 -11.04
CA ILE A 115 6.14 3.06 -11.72
C ILE A 115 5.25 3.32 -12.95
N GLY A 116 4.96 4.59 -13.25
CA GLY A 116 4.02 5.03 -14.30
C GLY A 116 4.64 5.03 -15.68
#